data_AF-A0A815ZUA5-F1
#
_entry.id   AF-A0A815ZUA5-F1
#
_cell.length_a   1.000
_cell.length_b   1.000
_cell.length_c   1.000
_cell.angle_alpha   90.00
_cell.angle_beta   90.00
_cell.angle_gamma   90.00
#
_symmetry.space_group_name_H-M   'P 1'
#
loop_
_entity.id
_entity.type
_entity.pdbx_description
1 polymer ?
#
loop_
_entity_poly.entity_id
_entity_poly.type
_entity_poly.pdbx_seq_one_letter_code
_entity_poly.pdbx_strand_id
1 'polypeptide(L)'
;MEREECHTNLNEYQLKDEKLNAVLPTTFDRLPTLSEIKVKLPDYCFRPSFRKSITYVIKDIFFVIFAAVLMYKIEHMFQYGILIWPVYWYIQGTIYMAFFVLGHDCGHESFSVYPLLNDTIGTLLHTWILIPYYP
;
A
#
# COMPACT_ATOMS: atom_id res chain seq x y z
N MET A 1 39.29 -27.41 12.51
CA MET A 1 39.61 -26.01 12.21
C MET A 1 38.39 -25.09 12.27
N GLU A 2 37.14 -25.57 12.15
CA GLU A 2 35.93 -24.73 12.22
C GLU A 2 35.50 -24.25 13.62
N ARG A 3 36.12 -24.75 14.71
CA ARG A 3 35.68 -24.42 16.07
C ARG A 3 36.24 -23.09 16.60
N GLU A 4 37.33 -22.59 16.01
CA GLU A 4 37.89 -21.28 16.41
C GLU A 4 37.17 -20.12 15.71
N GLU A 5 36.75 -20.27 14.45
CA GLU A 5 36.01 -19.24 13.70
C GLU A 5 34.67 -18.84 14.34
N CYS A 6 33.95 -19.79 14.96
CA CYS A 6 32.68 -19.52 15.65
C CYS A 6 32.88 -18.66 16.91
N HIS A 7 33.96 -18.90 17.67
CA HIS A 7 34.26 -18.13 18.88
C HIS A 7 34.74 -16.71 18.57
N THR A 8 35.49 -16.52 17.48
CA THR A 8 35.95 -15.19 17.06
C THR A 8 34.78 -14.31 16.60
N ASN A 9 33.82 -14.89 15.87
CA ASN A 9 32.62 -14.18 15.43
C ASN A 9 31.74 -13.75 16.61
N LEU A 10 31.53 -14.62 17.62
CA LEU A 10 30.75 -14.25 18.81
C LEU A 10 31.36 -13.05 19.55
N ASN A 11 32.68 -13.01 19.70
CA ASN A 11 33.36 -11.87 20.32
C ASN A 11 33.21 -10.58 19.50
N GLU A 12 33.23 -10.66 18.16
CA GLU A 12 33.04 -9.49 17.29
C GLU A 12 31.60 -8.96 17.34
N TYR A 13 30.59 -9.84 17.35
CA TYR A 13 29.19 -9.46 17.53
C TYR A 13 28.95 -8.83 18.91
N GLN A 14 29.50 -9.44 19.98
CA GLN A 14 29.40 -8.89 21.33
C GLN A 14 30.07 -7.52 21.45
N LEU A 15 31.24 -7.32 20.82
CA LEU A 15 31.93 -6.03 20.82
C LEU A 15 31.16 -4.96 20.03
N LYS A 16 30.46 -5.38 18.96
CA LYS A 16 29.63 -4.49 18.14
C LYS A 16 28.35 -4.09 18.87
N ASP A 17 27.74 -5.01 19.59
CA ASP A 17 26.56 -4.75 20.43
C ASP A 17 26.90 -3.86 21.63
N GLU A 18 28.04 -4.08 22.30
CA GLU A 18 28.50 -3.21 23.39
C GLU A 18 28.78 -1.78 22.91
N LYS A 19 29.45 -1.63 21.76
CA LYS A 19 29.68 -0.32 21.14
C LYS A 19 28.40 0.33 20.61
N LEU A 20 27.46 -0.46 20.10
CA LEU A 20 26.15 0.01 19.65
C LEU A 20 25.31 0.51 20.84
N ASN A 21 25.31 -0.22 21.95
CA ASN A 21 24.62 0.13 23.19
C ASN A 21 25.29 1.31 23.93
N ALA A 22 26.58 1.55 23.71
CA ALA A 22 27.29 2.72 24.24
C ALA A 22 27.04 4.02 23.44
N VAL A 23 26.62 3.90 22.17
CA VAL A 23 26.34 5.04 21.27
C VAL A 23 24.85 5.35 21.19
N LEU A 24 23.98 4.36 21.40
CA LEU A 24 22.54 4.57 21.43
C LEU A 24 22.13 5.21 22.77
N PRO A 25 21.40 6.33 22.76
CA PRO A 25 20.81 6.85 23.99
C PRO A 25 19.92 5.77 24.61
N THR A 26 20.03 5.60 25.94
CA THR A 26 19.36 4.58 26.79
C THR A 26 17.82 4.65 26.77
N THR A 27 17.23 5.36 25.82
CA THR A 27 15.79 5.54 25.63
C THR A 27 15.17 4.48 24.71
N PHE A 28 15.95 3.55 24.15
CA PHE A 28 15.46 2.48 23.26
C PHE A 28 15.43 1.08 23.90
N ASP A 29 15.53 0.96 25.23
CA ASP A 29 15.43 -0.35 25.92
C ASP A 29 14.05 -1.02 25.80
N ARG A 30 13.03 -0.27 25.34
CA ARG A 30 11.69 -0.80 25.10
C ARG A 30 11.10 -0.17 23.84
N LEU A 31 10.77 -1.01 22.85
CA LEU A 31 9.93 -0.57 21.73
C LEU A 31 8.58 -0.08 22.28
N PRO A 32 8.13 1.13 21.93
CA PRO A 32 6.88 1.68 22.41
C PRO A 32 5.72 0.81 21.94
N THR A 33 4.72 0.64 22.82
CA THR A 33 3.51 -0.09 22.47
C THR A 33 2.63 0.72 21.51
N LEU A 34 1.80 0.06 20.68
CA LEU A 34 0.89 0.74 19.76
C LEU A 34 -0.03 1.75 20.47
N SER A 35 -0.42 1.48 21.72
CA SER A 35 -1.21 2.41 22.54
C SER A 35 -0.41 3.66 22.93
N GLU A 36 0.85 3.53 23.33
CA GLU A 36 1.73 4.66 23.65
C GLU A 36 1.94 5.59 22.46
N ILE A 37 2.02 5.02 21.25
CA ILE A 37 2.12 5.80 20.01
C ILE A 37 0.79 6.50 19.70
N LYS A 38 -0.33 5.78 19.80
CA LYS A 38 -1.67 6.34 19.50
C LYS A 38 -2.02 7.53 20.40
N VAL A 39 -1.64 7.50 21.67
CA VAL A 39 -1.89 8.60 22.63
C VAL A 39 -1.15 9.89 22.25
N LYS A 40 -0.01 9.78 21.54
CA LYS A 40 0.75 10.96 21.08
C LYS A 40 0.25 11.53 19.75
N LEU A 41 -0.59 10.81 19.02
CA LEU A 41 -1.12 11.25 17.73
C LEU A 41 -2.40 12.07 17.94
N PRO A 42 -2.58 13.19 17.22
CA PRO A 42 -3.82 13.95 17.26
C PRO A 42 -5.04 13.15 16.81
N ASP A 43 -6.21 13.39 17.42
CA ASP A 43 -7.47 12.68 17.10
C ASP A 43 -7.89 12.79 15.63
N TYR A 44 -7.54 13.88 14.95
CA TYR A 44 -7.88 14.06 13.54
C TYR A 44 -7.16 13.06 12.63
N CYS A 45 -6.05 12.46 13.06
CA CYS A 45 -5.34 11.42 12.30
C CYS A 45 -6.13 10.11 12.21
N PHE A 46 -7.09 9.90 13.13
CA PHE A 46 -7.93 8.71 13.15
C PHE A 46 -9.32 8.94 12.55
N ARG A 47 -9.57 10.13 11.98
CA ARG A 47 -10.84 10.47 11.35
C ARG A 47 -10.74 10.33 9.83
N PRO A 48 -11.39 9.33 9.22
CA PRO A 48 -11.35 9.17 7.78
C PRO A 48 -12.08 10.33 7.10
N SER A 49 -11.46 10.89 6.05
CA SER A 49 -12.02 12.04 5.33
C SER A 49 -12.66 11.63 4.01
N PHE A 50 -13.97 11.37 4.04
CA PHE A 50 -14.75 10.92 2.88
C PHE A 50 -14.49 11.71 1.59
N ARG A 51 -14.39 13.05 1.68
CA ARG A 51 -14.14 13.91 0.51
C ARG A 51 -12.81 13.63 -0.18
N LYS A 52 -11.76 13.32 0.59
CA LYS A 52 -10.47 12.95 0.01
C LYS A 52 -10.56 11.56 -0.61
N SER A 53 -11.16 10.61 0.11
CA SER A 53 -11.34 9.24 -0.35
C SER A 53 -12.09 9.16 -1.70
N ILE A 54 -13.21 9.88 -1.85
CA ILE A 54 -13.96 9.89 -3.12
C ILE A 54 -13.20 10.59 -4.25
N THR A 55 -12.37 11.59 -3.94
CA THR A 55 -11.52 12.24 -4.95
C THR A 55 -10.50 11.27 -5.50
N TYR A 56 -9.92 10.41 -4.65
CA TYR A 56 -9.03 9.33 -5.12
C TYR A 56 -9.77 8.34 -6.02
N VAL A 57 -10.98 7.91 -5.64
CA VAL A 57 -11.80 7.01 -6.49
C VAL A 57 -12.05 7.61 -7.86
N ILE A 58 -12.50 8.87 -7.94
CA ILE A 58 -12.77 9.55 -9.21
C ILE A 58 -11.49 9.69 -10.04
N LYS A 59 -10.37 10.06 -9.40
CA LYS A 59 -9.07 10.20 -10.06
C LYS A 59 -8.61 8.86 -10.65
N ASP A 60 -8.78 7.76 -9.92
CA ASP A 60 -8.34 6.44 -10.36
C ASP A 60 -9.24 5.91 -11.48
N ILE A 61 -10.56 6.13 -11.42
CA ILE A 61 -11.49 5.85 -12.53
C ILE A 61 -11.08 6.64 -13.78
N PHE A 62 -10.73 7.92 -13.63
CA PHE A 62 -10.26 8.74 -14.74
C PHE A 62 -9.01 8.13 -15.39
N PHE A 63 -8.01 7.70 -14.60
CA PHE A 63 -6.80 7.08 -15.15
C PHE A 63 -7.07 5.76 -15.86
N VAL A 64 -7.97 4.92 -15.32
CA VAL A 64 -8.41 3.67 -15.97
C VAL A 64 -9.00 3.94 -17.35
N ILE A 65 -9.94 4.89 -17.43
CA ILE A 65 -10.62 5.25 -18.69
C ILE A 65 -9.62 5.91 -19.66
N PHE A 66 -8.78 6.82 -19.15
CA PHE A 66 -7.79 7.54 -19.94
C PHE A 66 -6.81 6.57 -20.60
N ALA A 67 -6.25 5.63 -19.84
CA ALA A 67 -5.32 4.63 -20.37
C ALA A 67 -5.99 3.72 -21.41
N ALA A 68 -7.24 3.31 -21.19
CA ALA A 68 -7.99 2.51 -22.16
C ALA A 68 -8.27 3.27 -23.48
N VAL A 69 -8.71 4.53 -23.39
CA VAL A 69 -8.94 5.37 -24.58
C VAL A 69 -7.64 5.66 -25.33
N LEU A 70 -6.55 5.92 -24.60
CA LEU A 70 -5.24 6.15 -25.19
C LEU A 70 -4.76 4.90 -25.93
N MET A 71 -4.90 3.72 -25.31
CA MET A 71 -4.56 2.45 -25.94
C MET A 71 -5.36 2.21 -27.23
N TYR A 72 -6.69 2.41 -27.18
CA TYR A 72 -7.55 2.29 -28.36
C TYR A 72 -7.10 3.19 -29.51
N LYS A 73 -6.69 4.44 -29.23
CA LYS A 73 -6.17 5.36 -30.24
C LYS A 73 -4.82 4.92 -30.81
N ILE A 74 -3.90 4.44 -29.97
CA ILE A 74 -2.59 3.95 -30.41
C ILE A 74 -2.77 2.74 -31.33
N GLU A 75 -3.64 1.81 -30.96
CA GLU A 75 -3.90 0.62 -31.76
C GLU A 75 -4.37 0.95 -33.19
N HIS A 76 -5.26 1.93 -33.34
CA HIS A 76 -5.80 2.34 -34.64
C HIS A 76 -4.86 3.26 -35.43
N MET A 77 -3.91 3.92 -34.77
CA MET A 77 -2.95 4.83 -35.42
C MET A 77 -1.79 4.09 -36.08
N PHE A 78 -1.36 2.97 -35.51
CA PHE A 78 -0.18 2.22 -35.97
C PHE A 78 -0.57 0.88 -36.59
N GLN A 79 -0.01 0.57 -37.77
CA GLN A 79 -0.26 -0.70 -38.47
C GLN A 79 0.10 -1.95 -37.64
N TYR A 80 1.04 -1.82 -36.70
CA TYR A 80 1.44 -2.88 -35.75
C TYR A 80 1.05 -2.56 -34.30
N GLY A 81 -0.01 -1.76 -34.10
CA GLY A 81 -0.50 -1.36 -32.78
C GLY A 81 -0.81 -2.54 -31.85
N ILE A 82 -1.15 -3.71 -32.39
CA ILE A 82 -1.35 -4.96 -31.62
C ILE A 82 -0.14 -5.35 -30.75
N LEU A 83 1.09 -4.96 -31.14
CA LEU A 83 2.30 -5.30 -30.40
C LEU A 83 2.47 -4.53 -29.08
N ILE A 84 1.72 -3.44 -28.86
CA ILE A 84 1.83 -2.62 -27.65
C ILE A 84 0.96 -3.14 -26.49
N TRP A 85 0.09 -4.12 -26.74
CA TRP A 85 -0.84 -4.67 -25.76
C TRP A 85 -0.18 -5.16 -24.46
N PRO A 86 0.98 -5.86 -24.47
CA PRO A 86 1.64 -6.26 -23.22
C PRO A 86 2.06 -5.07 -22.35
N VAL A 87 2.48 -3.96 -22.97
CA VAL A 87 2.82 -2.72 -22.26
C VAL A 87 1.56 -2.11 -21.65
N TYR A 88 0.46 -2.11 -22.41
CA TYR A 88 -0.83 -1.67 -21.89
C TYR A 88 -1.31 -2.54 -20.71
N TRP A 89 -1.23 -3.87 -20.78
CA TRP A 89 -1.61 -4.74 -19.67
C TRP A 89 -0.80 -4.44 -18.40
N TYR A 90 0.51 -4.22 -18.55
CA TYR A 90 1.36 -3.88 -17.42
C TYR A 90 0.94 -2.54 -16.77
N ILE A 91 0.72 -1.50 -17.60
CA ILE A 91 0.31 -0.18 -17.11
C ILE A 91 -1.10 -0.23 -16.51
N GLN A 92 -2.07 -0.80 -17.23
CA GLN A 92 -3.47 -0.88 -16.81
C GLN A 92 -3.62 -1.73 -15.55
N GLY A 93 -2.91 -2.85 -15.46
CA GLY A 93 -2.88 -3.69 -14.27
C GLY A 93 -2.31 -2.93 -13.06
N THR A 94 -1.29 -2.11 -13.26
CA THR A 94 -0.74 -1.24 -12.19
C THR A 94 -1.76 -0.19 -11.74
N ILE A 95 -2.54 0.39 -12.65
CA ILE A 95 -3.61 1.33 -12.29
C ILE A 95 -4.71 0.60 -11.51
N TYR A 96 -5.09 -0.62 -11.89
CA TYR A 96 -6.08 -1.41 -11.15
C TYR A 96 -5.66 -1.80 -9.73
N MET A 97 -4.37 -1.79 -9.42
CA MET A 97 -3.91 -1.94 -8.03
C MET A 97 -4.48 -0.83 -7.12
N ALA A 98 -4.73 0.37 -7.65
CA ALA A 98 -5.38 1.43 -6.88
C ALA A 98 -6.82 1.06 -6.46
N PHE A 99 -7.56 0.35 -7.31
CA PHE A 99 -8.91 -0.13 -6.98
C PHE A 99 -8.87 -1.19 -5.89
N PHE A 100 -7.86 -2.07 -5.94
CA PHE A 100 -7.63 -3.05 -4.87
C PHE A 100 -7.33 -2.37 -3.53
N VAL A 101 -6.42 -1.40 -3.50
CA VAL A 101 -6.06 -0.68 -2.27
C VAL A 101 -7.27 0.08 -1.71
N LEU A 102 -8.01 0.80 -2.56
CA LEU A 102 -9.20 1.54 -2.12
C LEU A 102 -10.32 0.63 -1.61
N GLY A 103 -10.55 -0.52 -2.25
CA GLY A 103 -11.53 -1.50 -1.78
C GLY A 103 -11.09 -2.21 -0.50
N HIS A 104 -9.80 -2.49 -0.35
CA HIS A 104 -9.21 -3.00 0.89
C HIS A 104 -9.37 -2.00 2.06
N ASP A 105 -9.17 -0.71 1.80
CA ASP A 105 -9.39 0.37 2.77
C ASP A 105 -10.87 0.49 3.17
N CYS A 106 -11.80 0.21 2.24
CA CYS A 106 -13.22 0.12 2.57
C CYS A 106 -13.49 -1.02 3.57
N GLY A 107 -12.89 -2.19 3.37
CA GLY A 107 -13.05 -3.34 4.28
C GLY A 107 -12.40 -3.17 5.65
N HIS A 108 -11.45 -2.22 5.78
CA HIS A 108 -10.87 -1.81 7.07
C HIS A 108 -11.57 -0.60 7.71
N GLU A 109 -12.71 -0.18 7.15
CA GLU A 109 -13.48 1.00 7.59
C GLU A 109 -12.67 2.32 7.60
N SER A 110 -11.51 2.35 6.94
CA SER A 110 -10.62 3.52 6.88
C SER A 110 -11.02 4.50 5.76
N PHE A 111 -11.87 4.07 4.84
CA PHE A 111 -12.32 4.88 3.72
C PHE A 111 -13.29 6.01 4.13
N SER A 112 -14.28 5.70 4.96
CA SER A 112 -15.26 6.67 5.46
C SER A 112 -15.85 6.23 6.81
N VAL A 113 -16.50 7.17 7.51
CA VAL A 113 -17.20 6.90 8.79
C VAL A 113 -18.51 6.13 8.62
N TYR A 114 -18.96 5.88 7.39
CA TYR A 114 -20.26 5.25 7.09
C TYR A 114 -20.05 3.82 6.58
N PRO A 115 -20.35 2.78 7.39
CA PRO A 115 -20.08 1.39 7.01
C PRO A 115 -20.77 0.96 5.72
N LEU A 116 -22.06 1.30 5.55
CA LEU A 116 -22.82 0.98 4.33
C LEU A 116 -22.18 1.57 3.05
N LEU A 117 -21.57 2.75 3.17
CA LEU A 117 -20.90 3.39 2.06
C LEU A 117 -19.59 2.68 1.73
N ASN A 118 -18.84 2.28 2.75
CA ASN A 118 -17.63 1.48 2.58
C ASN A 118 -17.98 0.14 1.90
N ASP A 119 -19.03 -0.54 2.34
CA ASP A 119 -19.46 -1.81 1.74
C ASP A 119 -19.88 -1.66 0.28
N THR A 120 -20.61 -0.59 -0.03
CA THR A 120 -21.06 -0.33 -1.40
C THR A 120 -19.87 -0.05 -2.31
N ILE A 121 -18.99 0.88 -1.93
CA ILE A 121 -17.83 1.28 -2.74
C ILE A 121 -16.81 0.14 -2.81
N GLY A 122 -16.52 -0.51 -1.70
CA GLY A 122 -15.64 -1.67 -1.62
C GLY A 122 -16.12 -2.80 -2.52
N THR A 123 -17.40 -3.17 -2.45
CA THR A 123 -17.99 -4.18 -3.34
C THR A 123 -17.87 -3.79 -4.81
N LEU A 124 -18.18 -2.53 -5.17
CA LEU A 124 -18.09 -2.07 -6.57
C LEU A 124 -16.65 -2.13 -7.11
N LEU A 125 -15.68 -1.62 -6.33
CA LEU A 125 -14.27 -1.60 -6.74
C LEU A 125 -13.68 -3.01 -6.87
N HIS A 126 -13.97 -3.89 -5.90
CA HIS A 126 -13.51 -5.28 -5.90
C HIS A 126 -14.20 -6.12 -6.99
N THR A 127 -15.49 -5.90 -7.26
CA THR A 127 -16.20 -6.55 -8.37
C THR A 127 -15.55 -6.22 -9.71
N TRP A 128 -15.12 -4.96 -9.92
CA TRP A 128 -14.46 -4.55 -11.16
C TRP A 128 -13.16 -5.30 -11.44
N ILE A 129 -12.42 -5.64 -10.40
CA ILE A 129 -11.15 -6.38 -10.48
C ILE A 129 -11.30 -7.89 -10.19
N LEU A 130 -12.54 -8.38 -10.07
CA LEU A 130 -12.89 -9.78 -9.79
C LEU A 130 -12.29 -10.33 -8.49
N ILE A 131 -12.07 -9.47 -7.51
CA ILE A 131 -11.62 -9.85 -6.17
C ILE A 131 -12.86 -9.88 -5.27
N PRO A 132 -13.01 -10.86 -4.36
CA PRO A 132 -14.14 -10.86 -3.45
C PRO A 132 -14.02 -9.73 -2.42
N TYR A 133 -15.14 -9.06 -2.13
CA TYR A 133 -15.28 -8.15 -1.00
C TYR A 133 -16.16 -8.80 0.05
N TYR A 134 -15.73 -8.76 1.30
CA TYR A 134 -16.49 -9.26 2.44
C TYR A 134 -16.63 -8.10 3.44
N PRO A 135 -17.87 -7.65 3.72
CA PRO A 135 -18.17 -6.71 4.80
C PRO A 135 -17.79 -7.28 6.17
#